data_AF-A0A1Y3U451-F1
#
_entry.id   AF-A0A1Y3U451-F1
#
_cell.length_a   1.000
_cell.length_b   1.000
_cell.length_c   1.000
_cell.angle_alpha   90.00
_cell.angle_beta   90.00
_cell.angle_gamma   90.00
#
_symmetry.space_group_name_H-M   'P 1'
#
loop_
_entity.id
_entity.type
_entity.pdbx_description
1 polymer ?
#
loop_
_entity_poly.entity_id
_entity_poly.type
_entity_poly.pdbx_seq_one_letter_code
_entity_poly.pdbx_strand_id
1 'polypeptide(L)'
;MMLKYMKQEANMTTTENGAAAYVSTGSKCLDLFATIGALRGQSEKEIIARFVQAYTEDADLAMKLLFFARDIRGGLGERKVFRTILGWLAKNEPASVQKNLAYVAEYGRFDDLLALMDTPCEKEMLIYLRKQFEADMKKLAEGGSVSLLGKWMPSVNASNQETVYQAKKVARAFGMNDAAYRKALTALRAKIHIIENHLREKDYTFDYEQQPSKALFKYKMAFWRNDRERYQAFLSKASTGDAKLHADHVAPYELVESYLNTRWNSTFSEEKASLNATWAALPDFGGEENALAVIDTSGSMYCGRNPIPAAVALSLGLYFAERNKGGFRNHFIEFSERPQLIEIKGETFVDKLQYLTTFEEIADTNLEAVFDLILRAAVKNQVPQEELPEKLIIISDMEFNACVNKASKTVFKNAKRRYKEKGYSLPEVVFWNVASRNRQQPVTKNEQGVVLVSGATPRIFSMVAGGNLSPYTFMMEVLQSERYAPIAA
;
A
#
# COMPACT_ATOMS: atom_id res chain seq x y z
N MET A 1 13.49 -20.82 33.38
CA MET A 1 13.16 -19.42 33.78
C MET A 1 14.17 -18.42 33.23
N MET A 2 15.47 -18.58 33.49
CA MET A 2 16.53 -17.65 33.04
C MET A 2 16.57 -17.39 31.53
N LEU A 3 16.46 -18.44 30.69
CA LEU A 3 16.43 -18.28 29.22
C LEU A 3 15.31 -17.35 28.72
N LYS A 4 14.15 -17.36 29.37
CA LYS A 4 13.04 -16.47 29.03
C LYS A 4 13.39 -15.01 29.31
N TYR A 5 14.01 -14.73 30.46
CA TYR A 5 14.46 -13.39 30.81
C TYR A 5 15.60 -12.92 29.90
N MET A 6 16.57 -13.78 29.58
CA MET A 6 17.62 -13.46 28.60
C MET A 6 17.03 -13.09 27.23
N LYS A 7 16.04 -13.85 26.75
CA LYS A 7 15.34 -13.54 25.50
C LYS A 7 14.57 -12.22 25.56
N GLN A 8 13.97 -11.88 26.69
CA GLN A 8 13.27 -10.62 26.88
C GLN A 8 14.23 -9.43 26.88
N GLU A 9 15.35 -9.55 27.60
CA GLU A 9 16.39 -8.52 27.68
C GLU A 9 17.05 -8.30 26.31
N ALA A 10 17.41 -9.39 25.62
CA ALA A 10 18.02 -9.33 24.28
C ALA A 10 17.05 -8.84 23.19
N ASN A 11 15.74 -8.80 23.45
CA ASN A 11 14.75 -8.31 22.50
C ASN A 11 14.52 -6.80 22.63
N MET A 12 15.21 -6.09 23.53
CA MET A 12 15.17 -4.64 23.62
C MET A 12 16.17 -4.00 22.66
N THR A 13 15.77 -2.89 22.03
CA THR A 13 16.62 -2.09 21.16
C THR A 13 16.17 -0.62 21.18
N THR A 14 16.77 0.21 20.35
CA THR A 14 16.35 1.60 20.16
C THR A 14 16.04 1.89 18.69
N THR A 15 15.13 2.83 18.44
CA THR A 15 14.97 3.47 17.12
C THR A 15 16.21 4.30 16.77
N GLU A 16 16.29 4.78 15.53
CA GLU A 16 17.32 5.75 15.11
C GLU A 16 17.33 7.00 16.01
N ASN A 17 16.14 7.40 16.45
CA ASN A 17 15.93 8.58 17.31
C ASN A 17 15.94 8.25 18.82
N GLY A 18 16.42 7.05 19.20
CA GLY A 18 16.72 6.70 20.59
C GLY A 18 15.54 6.24 21.45
N ALA A 19 14.34 6.04 20.89
CA ALA A 19 13.22 5.44 21.63
C ALA A 19 13.45 3.96 21.88
N ALA A 20 13.16 3.49 23.10
CA ALA A 20 13.10 2.06 23.37
C ALA A 20 12.06 1.39 22.46
N ALA A 21 12.49 0.31 21.81
CA ALA A 21 11.71 -0.51 20.89
C ALA A 21 12.06 -1.99 21.11
N TYR A 22 11.43 -2.87 20.34
CA TYR A 22 11.76 -4.29 20.32
C TYR A 22 12.51 -4.66 19.04
N VAL A 23 13.50 -5.55 19.13
CA VAL A 23 14.15 -6.13 17.95
C VAL A 23 13.14 -6.91 17.09
N SER A 24 12.15 -7.52 17.73
CA SER A 24 11.11 -8.33 17.11
C SER A 24 9.83 -8.31 17.94
N THR A 25 8.69 -8.53 17.29
CA THR A 25 7.42 -8.80 17.96
C THR A 25 7.43 -10.12 18.74
N GLY A 26 8.38 -11.01 18.46
CA GLY A 26 8.41 -12.40 18.92
C GLY A 26 7.73 -13.39 17.97
N SER A 27 7.40 -12.95 16.75
CA SER A 27 7.04 -13.80 15.60
C SER A 27 7.62 -13.17 14.32
N LYS A 28 8.36 -13.93 13.53
CA LYS A 28 8.93 -13.50 12.26
C LYS A 28 7.89 -13.29 11.18
N CYS A 29 6.82 -14.08 11.19
CA CYS A 29 5.68 -13.83 10.31
C CYS A 29 5.03 -12.48 10.62
N LEU A 30 4.87 -12.14 11.91
CA LEU A 30 4.31 -10.85 12.31
C LEU A 30 5.28 -9.68 12.04
N ASP A 31 6.58 -9.85 12.27
CA ASP A 31 7.60 -8.84 11.92
C ASP A 31 7.53 -8.50 10.41
N LEU A 32 7.34 -9.53 9.56
CA LEU A 32 7.17 -9.34 8.13
C LEU A 32 5.83 -8.70 7.80
N PHE A 33 4.71 -9.16 8.38
CA PHE A 33 3.38 -8.57 8.17
C PHE A 33 3.34 -7.08 8.49
N ALA A 34 3.93 -6.69 9.61
CA ALA A 34 4.03 -5.31 10.06
C ALA A 34 4.90 -4.41 9.14
N THR A 35 5.67 -4.98 8.21
CA THR A 35 6.67 -4.22 7.43
C THR A 35 6.61 -4.43 5.92
N ILE A 36 6.04 -5.53 5.42
CA ILE A 36 6.14 -5.98 4.02
C ILE A 36 5.59 -4.96 3.02
N GLY A 37 4.54 -4.22 3.39
CA GLY A 37 3.97 -3.12 2.60
C GLY A 37 4.91 -1.93 2.43
N ALA A 38 5.90 -1.79 3.30
CA ALA A 38 6.83 -0.66 3.33
C ALA A 38 8.27 -1.04 2.88
N LEU A 39 8.47 -2.25 2.36
CA LEU A 39 9.78 -2.75 1.91
C LEU A 39 10.12 -2.37 0.45
N ARG A 40 9.25 -1.67 -0.28
CA ARG A 40 9.47 -1.33 -1.69
C ARG A 40 10.81 -0.63 -1.97
N GLY A 41 11.21 0.27 -1.09
CA GLY A 41 12.48 1.01 -1.17
C GLY A 41 13.71 0.23 -0.67
N GLN A 42 13.53 -0.98 -0.14
CA GLN A 42 14.63 -1.78 0.40
C GLN A 42 15.41 -2.55 -0.68
N SER A 43 16.62 -2.96 -0.30
CA SER A 43 17.44 -3.86 -1.12
C SER A 43 16.80 -5.24 -1.23
N GLU A 44 17.07 -5.95 -2.33
CA GLU A 44 16.56 -7.32 -2.51
C GLU A 44 17.05 -8.26 -1.41
N LYS A 45 18.30 -8.09 -0.97
CA LYS A 45 18.89 -8.85 0.14
C LYS A 45 18.07 -8.68 1.44
N GLU A 46 17.66 -7.45 1.75
CA GLU A 46 16.88 -7.18 2.96
C GLU A 46 15.46 -7.76 2.87
N ILE A 47 14.80 -7.59 1.71
CA ILE A 47 13.48 -8.18 1.43
C ILE A 47 13.54 -9.71 1.63
N ILE A 48 14.51 -10.36 0.98
CA ILE A 48 14.69 -11.81 1.06
C ILE A 48 15.00 -12.24 2.49
N ALA A 49 15.91 -11.54 3.20
CA ALA A 49 16.28 -11.93 4.56
C ALA A 49 15.08 -11.93 5.51
N ARG A 50 14.17 -10.95 5.42
CA ARG A 50 12.94 -10.92 6.24
C ARG A 50 11.98 -12.04 5.85
N PHE A 51 11.81 -12.28 4.55
CA PHE A 51 10.98 -13.39 4.07
C PHE A 51 11.50 -14.75 4.53
N VAL A 52 12.80 -15.01 4.41
CA VAL A 52 13.42 -16.27 4.86
C VAL A 52 13.17 -16.51 6.34
N GLN A 53 13.25 -15.48 7.19
CA GLN A 53 12.95 -15.60 8.61
C GLN A 53 11.49 -16.00 8.86
N ALA A 54 10.54 -15.38 8.17
CA ALA A 54 9.13 -15.73 8.27
C ALA A 54 8.84 -17.13 7.72
N TYR A 55 9.38 -17.47 6.55
CA TYR A 55 9.20 -18.76 5.90
C TYR A 55 9.79 -19.93 6.71
N THR A 56 10.91 -19.70 7.38
CA THR A 56 11.51 -20.69 8.29
C THR A 56 10.70 -20.87 9.57
N GLU A 57 10.01 -19.81 10.03
CA GLU A 57 9.11 -19.88 11.19
C GLU A 57 7.82 -20.64 10.85
N ASP A 58 7.17 -20.27 9.75
CA ASP A 58 5.95 -20.89 9.24
C ASP A 58 5.82 -20.63 7.73
N ALA A 59 6.08 -21.68 6.94
CA ALA A 59 6.14 -21.58 5.49
C ALA A 59 4.75 -21.28 4.86
N ASP A 60 3.69 -21.91 5.37
CA ASP A 60 2.32 -21.69 4.87
C ASP A 60 1.85 -20.27 5.14
N LEU A 61 2.08 -19.78 6.36
CA LEU A 61 1.72 -18.42 6.73
C LEU A 61 2.54 -17.38 5.95
N ALA A 62 3.83 -17.64 5.73
CA ALA A 62 4.68 -16.77 4.92
C ALA A 62 4.23 -16.74 3.45
N MET A 63 3.77 -17.85 2.88
CA MET A 63 3.21 -17.87 1.53
C MET A 63 1.90 -17.08 1.44
N LYS A 64 0.99 -17.26 2.40
CA LYS A 64 -0.25 -16.45 2.48
C LYS A 64 0.07 -14.97 2.59
N LEU A 65 1.06 -14.62 3.41
CA LEU A 65 1.56 -13.26 3.57
C LEU A 65 2.14 -12.68 2.27
N LEU A 66 2.90 -13.47 1.51
CA LEU A 66 3.44 -13.06 0.21
C LEU A 66 2.31 -12.73 -0.78
N PHE A 67 1.26 -13.55 -0.82
CA PHE A 67 0.10 -13.31 -1.68
C PHE A 67 -0.76 -12.14 -1.20
N PHE A 68 -0.94 -11.95 0.11
CA PHE A 68 -1.53 -10.73 0.69
C PHE A 68 -0.75 -9.47 0.29
N ALA A 69 0.58 -9.52 0.37
CA ALA A 69 1.42 -8.41 -0.04
C ALA A 69 1.25 -8.10 -1.53
N ARG A 70 1.10 -9.10 -2.39
CA ARG A 70 0.93 -8.87 -3.83
C ARG A 70 -0.46 -8.40 -4.20
N ASP A 71 -1.49 -8.83 -3.50
CA ASP A 71 -2.88 -8.71 -3.91
C ASP A 71 -3.30 -7.26 -4.21
N ILE A 72 -3.66 -6.97 -5.47
CA ILE A 72 -4.10 -5.63 -5.91
C ILE A 72 -5.56 -5.31 -5.60
N ARG A 73 -6.36 -6.31 -5.23
CA ARG A 73 -7.80 -6.16 -4.99
C ARG A 73 -8.12 -6.15 -3.50
N GLY A 74 -7.51 -7.07 -2.75
CA GLY A 74 -7.78 -7.31 -1.33
C GLY A 74 -6.57 -7.18 -0.41
N GLY A 75 -5.40 -6.78 -0.90
CA GLY A 75 -4.19 -6.67 -0.10
C GLY A 75 -3.38 -5.41 -0.43
N LEU A 76 -2.04 -5.53 -0.42
CA LEU A 76 -1.14 -4.37 -0.42
C LEU A 76 -0.67 -3.90 -1.81
N GLY A 77 -0.78 -4.76 -2.84
CA GLY A 77 -0.34 -4.42 -4.20
C GLY A 77 1.18 -4.31 -4.41
N GLU A 78 2.00 -4.88 -3.51
CA GLU A 78 3.47 -4.79 -3.51
C GLU A 78 4.13 -5.68 -4.58
N ARG A 79 4.22 -5.14 -5.80
CA ARG A 79 4.78 -5.83 -6.96
C ARG A 79 6.27 -6.17 -6.83
N LYS A 80 7.12 -5.20 -6.46
CA LYS A 80 8.59 -5.40 -6.43
C LYS A 80 8.95 -6.45 -5.39
N VAL A 81 8.42 -6.27 -4.18
CA VAL A 81 8.62 -7.20 -3.05
C VAL A 81 8.20 -8.61 -3.43
N PHE A 82 7.01 -8.76 -4.03
CA PHE A 82 6.54 -10.07 -4.48
C PHE A 82 7.48 -10.73 -5.50
N ARG A 83 7.90 -10.01 -6.54
CA ARG A 83 8.79 -10.57 -7.58
C ARG A 83 10.15 -10.96 -7.04
N THR A 84 10.73 -10.14 -6.17
CA THR A 84 12.01 -10.44 -5.51
C THR A 84 11.91 -11.72 -4.69
N ILE A 85 10.86 -11.87 -3.88
CA ILE A 85 10.65 -13.07 -3.06
C ILE A 85 10.34 -14.28 -3.94
N LEU A 86 9.48 -14.13 -4.95
CA LEU A 86 9.10 -15.20 -5.87
C LEU A 86 10.32 -15.75 -6.62
N GLY A 87 11.23 -14.88 -7.07
CA GLY A 87 12.49 -15.30 -7.70
C GLY A 87 13.45 -16.03 -6.75
N TRP A 88 13.45 -15.68 -5.46
CA TRP A 88 14.19 -16.43 -4.44
C TRP A 88 13.56 -17.80 -4.18
N LEU A 89 12.23 -17.85 -3.97
CA LEU A 89 11.49 -19.10 -3.78
C LEU A 89 11.72 -20.07 -4.95
N ALA A 90 11.70 -19.58 -6.19
CA ALA A 90 11.90 -20.42 -7.36
C ALA A 90 13.25 -21.16 -7.38
N LYS A 91 14.28 -20.57 -6.75
CA LYS A 91 15.63 -21.14 -6.68
C LYS A 91 15.86 -22.04 -5.47
N ASN A 92 15.18 -21.75 -4.35
CA ASN A 92 15.45 -22.39 -3.06
C ASN A 92 14.32 -23.33 -2.62
N GLU A 93 13.07 -22.98 -2.93
CA GLU A 93 11.84 -23.66 -2.52
C GLU A 93 10.87 -23.81 -3.71
N PRO A 94 11.28 -24.47 -4.81
CA PRO A 94 10.50 -24.49 -6.06
C PRO A 94 9.13 -25.15 -5.92
N ALA A 95 8.98 -26.11 -5.00
CA ALA A 95 7.70 -26.78 -4.74
C ALA A 95 6.61 -25.78 -4.31
N SER A 96 6.96 -24.80 -3.47
CA SER A 96 6.05 -23.75 -3.00
C SER A 96 5.62 -22.84 -4.14
N VAL A 97 6.51 -22.53 -5.08
CA VAL A 97 6.13 -21.79 -6.29
C VAL A 97 5.18 -22.60 -7.16
N GLN A 98 5.49 -23.87 -7.40
CA GLN A 98 4.71 -24.74 -8.28
C GLN A 98 3.28 -24.93 -7.78
N LYS A 99 3.08 -25.12 -6.46
CA LYS A 99 1.75 -25.23 -5.84
C LYS A 99 0.89 -23.98 -6.06
N ASN A 100 1.50 -22.79 -6.09
CA ASN A 100 0.76 -21.53 -6.16
C ASN A 100 0.80 -20.84 -7.53
N LEU A 101 1.42 -21.44 -8.53
CA LEU A 101 1.66 -20.83 -9.84
C LEU A 101 0.37 -20.30 -10.49
N ALA A 102 -0.71 -21.07 -10.36
CA ALA A 102 -2.02 -20.72 -10.93
C ALA A 102 -2.66 -19.47 -10.29
N TYR A 103 -2.26 -19.12 -9.07
CA TYR A 103 -2.80 -18.01 -8.32
C TYR A 103 -2.08 -16.69 -8.62
N VAL A 104 -0.84 -16.70 -9.12
CA VAL A 104 -0.02 -15.48 -9.29
C VAL A 104 -0.75 -14.39 -10.11
N ALA A 105 -1.42 -14.78 -11.20
CA ALA A 105 -2.16 -13.84 -12.04
C ALA A 105 -3.48 -13.36 -11.42
N GLU A 106 -4.08 -14.14 -10.51
CA GLU A 106 -5.34 -13.79 -9.83
C GLU A 106 -5.14 -12.71 -8.76
N TYR A 107 -4.08 -12.83 -7.94
CA TYR A 107 -3.75 -11.80 -6.94
C TYR A 107 -2.95 -10.65 -7.57
N GLY A 108 -2.28 -10.88 -8.70
CA GLY A 108 -1.37 -9.93 -9.31
C GLY A 108 -1.61 -9.70 -10.79
N ARG A 109 -0.60 -10.03 -11.60
CA ARG A 109 -0.58 -9.86 -13.05
C ARG A 109 0.19 -11.02 -13.68
N PHE A 110 -0.13 -11.34 -14.94
CA PHE A 110 0.58 -12.38 -15.67
C PHE A 110 2.08 -12.12 -15.82
N ASP A 111 2.54 -10.87 -15.93
CA ASP A 111 3.96 -10.55 -16.04
C ASP A 111 4.74 -10.74 -14.73
N ASP A 112 4.07 -10.96 -13.59
CA ASP A 112 4.75 -11.31 -12.35
C ASP A 112 5.37 -12.72 -12.41
N LEU A 113 4.79 -13.62 -13.22
CA LEU A 113 5.33 -14.95 -13.49
C LEU A 113 6.67 -14.92 -14.23
N LEU A 114 6.98 -13.83 -14.93
CA LEU A 114 8.27 -13.68 -15.63
C LEU A 114 9.45 -13.56 -14.67
N ALA A 115 9.20 -13.30 -13.38
CA ALA A 115 10.23 -13.42 -12.34
C ALA A 115 10.77 -14.85 -12.17
N LEU A 116 10.09 -15.86 -12.74
CA LEU A 116 10.49 -17.26 -12.78
C LEU A 116 11.37 -17.62 -13.99
N MET A 117 11.63 -16.67 -14.90
CA MET A 117 12.54 -16.88 -16.02
C MET A 117 13.95 -17.21 -15.50
N ASP A 118 14.62 -18.18 -16.12
CA ASP A 118 15.96 -18.66 -15.78
C ASP A 118 16.04 -19.22 -14.34
N THR A 119 14.92 -19.78 -13.86
CA THR A 119 14.84 -20.48 -12.57
C THR A 119 14.39 -21.94 -12.76
N PRO A 120 14.54 -22.80 -11.75
CA PRO A 120 13.99 -24.16 -11.77
C PRO A 120 12.48 -24.26 -12.10
N CYS A 121 11.71 -23.20 -11.84
CA CYS A 121 10.26 -23.15 -12.12
C CYS A 121 9.91 -22.62 -13.52
N GLU A 122 10.90 -22.31 -14.37
CA GLU A 122 10.67 -21.71 -15.69
C GLU A 122 9.78 -22.60 -16.57
N LYS A 123 10.05 -23.91 -16.59
CA LYS A 123 9.35 -24.86 -17.46
C LYS A 123 7.87 -24.91 -17.12
N GLU A 124 7.53 -25.07 -15.85
CA GLU A 124 6.15 -25.13 -15.36
C GLU A 124 5.43 -23.80 -15.60
N MET A 125 6.13 -22.67 -15.38
CA MET A 125 5.63 -21.32 -15.68
C MET A 125 5.28 -21.16 -17.16
N LEU A 126 6.16 -21.58 -18.07
CA LEU A 126 5.92 -21.48 -19.51
C LEU A 126 4.77 -22.38 -19.97
N ILE A 127 4.63 -23.58 -19.40
CA ILE A 127 3.49 -24.48 -19.65
C ILE A 127 2.17 -23.80 -19.22
N TYR A 128 2.15 -23.21 -18.03
CA TYR A 128 0.97 -22.49 -17.53
C TYR A 128 0.60 -21.31 -18.44
N LEU A 129 1.57 -20.46 -18.78
CA LEU A 129 1.34 -19.31 -19.67
C LEU A 129 0.86 -19.75 -21.05
N ARG A 130 1.45 -20.82 -21.61
CA ARG A 130 1.05 -21.37 -22.90
C ARG A 130 -0.40 -21.84 -22.88
N LYS A 131 -0.81 -22.57 -21.84
CA LYS A 131 -2.19 -23.06 -21.70
C LYS A 131 -3.19 -21.91 -21.67
N GLN A 132 -2.89 -20.85 -20.91
CA GLN A 132 -3.76 -19.67 -20.87
C GLN A 132 -3.78 -18.93 -22.22
N PHE A 133 -2.63 -18.81 -22.88
CA PHE A 133 -2.52 -18.18 -24.19
C PHE A 133 -3.32 -18.94 -25.27
N GLU A 134 -3.22 -20.27 -25.31
CA GLU A 134 -4.00 -21.10 -26.24
C GLU A 134 -5.51 -20.97 -25.98
N ALA A 135 -5.92 -20.92 -24.70
CA ALA A 135 -7.32 -20.67 -24.33
C ALA A 135 -7.80 -19.28 -24.79
N ASP A 136 -6.98 -18.23 -24.64
CA ASP A 136 -7.30 -16.89 -25.10
C ASP A 136 -7.40 -16.82 -26.63
N MET A 137 -6.50 -17.49 -27.36
CA MET A 137 -6.55 -17.55 -28.83
C MET A 137 -7.79 -18.28 -29.33
N LYS A 138 -8.23 -19.35 -28.65
CA LYS A 138 -9.49 -20.04 -28.96
C LYS A 138 -10.70 -19.10 -28.75
N LYS A 139 -10.78 -18.45 -27.60
CA LYS A 139 -11.87 -17.49 -27.32
C LYS A 139 -11.86 -16.31 -28.29
N LEU A 140 -10.69 -15.84 -28.70
CA LEU A 140 -10.55 -14.79 -29.71
C LEU A 140 -11.18 -15.22 -31.05
N ALA A 141 -10.91 -16.45 -31.50
CA ALA A 141 -11.49 -16.98 -32.74
C ALA A 141 -13.01 -17.15 -32.66
N GLU A 142 -13.53 -17.48 -31.47
CA GLU A 142 -14.97 -17.60 -31.18
C GLU A 142 -15.65 -16.24 -30.90
N GLY A 143 -14.89 -15.13 -30.93
CA GLY A 143 -15.41 -13.79 -30.62
C GLY A 143 -15.66 -13.52 -29.13
N GLY A 144 -15.32 -14.46 -28.25
CA GLY A 144 -15.49 -14.38 -26.79
C GLY A 144 -14.51 -13.45 -26.08
N SER A 145 -14.66 -13.34 -24.76
CA SER A 145 -13.79 -12.51 -23.91
C SER A 145 -12.47 -13.22 -23.58
N VAL A 146 -11.35 -12.52 -23.73
CA VAL A 146 -9.98 -13.04 -23.49
C VAL A 146 -9.44 -12.55 -22.15
N SER A 147 -8.46 -13.26 -21.58
CA SER A 147 -7.78 -12.81 -20.36
C SER A 147 -6.87 -11.60 -20.61
N LEU A 148 -6.31 -11.03 -19.54
CA LEU A 148 -5.31 -9.95 -19.62
C LEU A 148 -3.90 -10.45 -19.95
N LEU A 149 -3.68 -11.74 -20.26
CA LEU A 149 -2.36 -12.27 -20.58
C LEU A 149 -1.70 -11.51 -21.74
N GLY A 150 -2.44 -11.28 -22.84
CA GLY A 150 -1.92 -10.55 -24.00
C GLY A 150 -1.46 -9.12 -23.69
N LYS A 151 -2.07 -8.47 -22.70
CA LYS A 151 -1.67 -7.14 -22.22
C LYS A 151 -0.28 -7.17 -21.57
N TRP A 152 -0.01 -8.18 -20.76
CA TRP A 152 1.17 -8.25 -19.91
C TRP A 152 2.36 -8.98 -20.54
N MET A 153 2.12 -9.85 -21.52
CA MET A 153 3.20 -10.59 -22.17
C MET A 153 4.21 -9.67 -22.88
N PRO A 154 5.52 -9.97 -22.77
CA PRO A 154 6.57 -9.12 -23.29
C PRO A 154 6.59 -9.15 -24.82
N SER A 155 7.00 -8.03 -25.43
CA SER A 155 7.06 -7.87 -26.89
C SER A 155 8.48 -8.10 -27.40
N VAL A 156 8.61 -8.83 -28.52
CA VAL A 156 9.89 -9.01 -29.22
C VAL A 156 10.44 -7.71 -29.84
N ASN A 157 9.61 -6.67 -29.94
CA ASN A 157 9.98 -5.33 -30.42
C ASN A 157 10.14 -4.31 -29.26
N ALA A 158 10.27 -4.77 -28.02
CA ALA A 158 10.52 -3.87 -26.91
C ALA A 158 11.89 -3.18 -27.05
N SER A 159 12.01 -1.95 -26.54
CA SER A 159 13.29 -1.23 -26.51
C SER A 159 14.28 -1.80 -25.50
N ASN A 160 13.78 -2.52 -24.49
CA ASN A 160 14.60 -3.14 -23.45
C ASN A 160 15.04 -4.56 -23.87
N GLN A 161 16.36 -4.81 -23.85
CA GLN A 161 16.95 -6.07 -24.28
C GLN A 161 16.49 -7.28 -23.46
N GLU A 162 16.34 -7.12 -22.14
CA GLU A 162 15.84 -8.17 -21.24
C GLU A 162 14.39 -8.53 -21.60
N THR A 163 13.54 -7.52 -21.84
CA THR A 163 12.17 -7.76 -22.32
C THR A 163 12.13 -8.50 -23.64
N VAL A 164 13.03 -8.18 -24.58
CA VAL A 164 13.12 -8.88 -25.88
C VAL A 164 13.58 -10.32 -25.69
N TYR A 165 14.57 -10.56 -24.83
CA TYR A 165 15.05 -11.89 -24.47
C TYR A 165 13.92 -12.75 -23.90
N GLN A 166 13.20 -12.25 -22.90
CA GLN A 166 12.05 -12.94 -22.31
C GLN A 166 10.95 -13.20 -23.36
N ALA A 167 10.63 -12.21 -24.21
CA ALA A 167 9.64 -12.38 -25.27
C ALA A 167 10.01 -13.48 -26.26
N LYS A 168 11.29 -13.58 -26.64
CA LYS A 168 11.75 -14.63 -27.53
C LYS A 168 11.64 -16.01 -26.87
N LYS A 169 12.02 -16.16 -25.60
CA LYS A 169 11.87 -17.44 -24.87
C LYS A 169 10.40 -17.85 -24.76
N VAL A 170 9.51 -16.92 -24.40
CA VAL A 170 8.05 -17.16 -24.37
C VAL A 170 7.54 -17.57 -25.75
N ALA A 171 7.90 -16.86 -26.81
CA ALA A 171 7.49 -17.18 -28.17
C ALA A 171 7.90 -18.59 -28.60
N ARG A 172 9.15 -19.00 -28.32
CA ARG A 172 9.64 -20.35 -28.60
C ARG A 172 8.90 -21.41 -27.79
N ALA A 173 8.66 -21.16 -26.51
CA ALA A 173 7.91 -22.07 -25.65
C ALA A 173 6.47 -22.28 -26.12
N PHE A 174 5.87 -21.25 -26.75
CA PHE A 174 4.54 -21.32 -27.36
C PHE A 174 4.56 -21.99 -28.75
N GLY A 175 5.73 -22.44 -29.23
CA GLY A 175 5.88 -23.05 -30.55
C GLY A 175 5.79 -22.05 -31.70
N MET A 176 6.05 -20.76 -31.46
CA MET A 176 5.90 -19.69 -32.43
C MET A 176 7.23 -19.09 -32.87
N ASN A 177 7.22 -18.50 -34.07
CA ASN A 177 8.25 -17.54 -34.45
C ASN A 177 7.92 -16.13 -33.99
N ASP A 178 8.94 -15.27 -33.94
CA ASP A 178 8.85 -13.89 -33.43
C ASP A 178 7.73 -13.10 -34.14
N ALA A 179 7.58 -13.31 -35.46
CA ALA A 179 6.55 -12.65 -36.26
C ALA A 179 5.13 -13.14 -35.91
N ALA A 180 4.94 -14.46 -35.76
CA ALA A 180 3.67 -15.07 -35.40
C ALA A 180 3.25 -14.67 -33.98
N TYR A 181 4.17 -14.74 -33.02
CA TYR A 181 3.92 -14.32 -31.64
C TYR A 181 3.53 -12.84 -31.55
N ARG A 182 4.26 -11.96 -32.27
CA ARG A 182 3.91 -10.54 -32.35
C ARG A 182 2.48 -10.33 -32.89
N LYS A 183 2.12 -11.00 -33.98
CA LYS A 183 0.78 -10.91 -34.58
C LYS A 183 -0.30 -11.39 -33.61
N ALA A 184 -0.07 -12.50 -32.90
CA ALA A 184 -1.00 -13.02 -31.91
C ALA A 184 -1.20 -12.05 -30.74
N LEU A 185 -0.11 -11.48 -30.19
CA LEU A 185 -0.22 -10.46 -29.14
C LEU A 185 -0.97 -9.21 -29.62
N THR A 186 -0.73 -8.75 -30.85
CA THR A 186 -1.49 -7.63 -31.43
C THR A 186 -2.99 -7.94 -31.49
N ALA A 187 -3.36 -9.15 -31.95
CA ALA A 187 -4.76 -9.56 -32.05
C ALA A 187 -5.44 -9.64 -30.66
N LEU A 188 -4.75 -10.22 -29.67
CA LEU A 188 -5.25 -10.26 -28.28
C LEU A 188 -5.40 -8.84 -27.70
N ARG A 189 -4.42 -7.96 -27.89
CA ARG A 189 -4.46 -6.57 -27.40
C ARG A 189 -5.55 -5.74 -28.05
N ALA A 190 -5.82 -5.97 -29.34
CA ALA A 190 -6.94 -5.35 -30.04
C ALA A 190 -8.28 -5.78 -29.42
N LYS A 191 -8.44 -7.07 -29.10
CA LYS A 191 -9.65 -7.59 -28.42
C LYS A 191 -9.79 -7.09 -26.98
N ILE A 192 -8.69 -6.85 -26.27
CA ILE A 192 -8.68 -6.28 -24.92
C ILE A 192 -9.04 -4.78 -24.94
N HIS A 193 -8.96 -4.10 -26.10
CA HIS A 193 -9.16 -2.65 -26.23
C HIS A 193 -8.23 -1.84 -25.31
N ILE A 194 -6.92 -2.11 -25.35
CA ILE A 194 -5.96 -1.37 -24.53
C ILE A 194 -5.93 0.13 -24.92
N ILE A 195 -6.05 1.00 -23.91
CA ILE A 195 -6.08 2.46 -24.11
C ILE A 195 -4.82 2.98 -24.82
N GLU A 196 -3.68 2.33 -24.61
CA GLU A 196 -2.41 2.73 -25.23
C GLU A 196 -2.45 2.64 -26.75
N ASN A 197 -3.32 1.80 -27.33
CA ASN A 197 -3.49 1.73 -28.79
C ASN A 197 -4.21 2.97 -29.32
N HIS A 198 -5.32 3.36 -28.65
CA HIS A 198 -6.07 4.58 -28.94
C HIS A 198 -5.19 5.83 -28.83
N LEU A 199 -4.38 5.92 -27.77
CA LEU A 199 -3.43 7.02 -27.58
C LEU A 199 -2.38 7.12 -28.69
N ARG A 200 -1.87 5.97 -29.18
CA ARG A 200 -0.90 5.93 -30.29
C ARG A 200 -1.54 6.39 -31.60
N GLU A 201 -2.75 5.90 -31.88
CA GLU A 201 -3.49 6.21 -33.10
C GLU A 201 -4.17 7.59 -33.06
N LYS A 202 -4.12 8.26 -31.89
CA LYS A 202 -4.82 9.51 -31.59
C LYS A 202 -6.33 9.41 -31.84
N ASP A 203 -6.87 8.22 -31.66
CA ASP A 203 -8.30 7.96 -31.71
C ASP A 203 -8.86 7.99 -30.30
N TYR A 204 -9.46 9.11 -29.92
CA TYR A 204 -10.06 9.30 -28.60
C TYR A 204 -11.54 8.94 -28.56
N THR A 205 -12.12 8.35 -29.61
CA THR A 205 -13.57 8.06 -29.70
C THR A 205 -14.09 7.04 -28.68
N PHE A 206 -13.20 6.43 -27.90
CA PHE A 206 -13.56 5.53 -26.81
C PHE A 206 -14.36 6.23 -25.69
N ASP A 207 -15.11 5.43 -24.93
CA ASP A 207 -15.88 5.89 -23.78
C ASP A 207 -14.98 5.96 -22.53
N TYR A 208 -14.88 7.15 -21.93
CA TYR A 208 -14.10 7.39 -20.70
C TYR A 208 -14.64 6.60 -19.50
N GLU A 209 -15.95 6.37 -19.41
CA GLU A 209 -16.57 5.62 -18.29
C GLU A 209 -16.15 4.14 -18.28
N GLN A 210 -15.85 3.59 -19.45
CA GLN A 210 -15.42 2.19 -19.61
C GLN A 210 -13.91 2.01 -19.41
N GLN A 211 -13.15 3.10 -19.24
CA GLN A 211 -11.71 2.99 -19.13
C GLN A 211 -11.25 2.63 -17.71
N PRO A 212 -10.20 1.81 -17.56
CA PRO A 212 -9.64 1.50 -16.25
C PRO A 212 -9.12 2.73 -15.50
N SER A 213 -9.38 2.79 -14.20
CA SER A 213 -8.98 3.88 -13.28
C SER A 213 -7.54 4.34 -13.43
N LYS A 214 -6.59 3.40 -13.35
CA LYS A 214 -5.15 3.71 -13.43
C LYS A 214 -4.73 4.21 -14.82
N ALA A 215 -5.43 3.80 -15.88
CA ALA A 215 -5.20 4.29 -17.22
C ALA A 215 -5.69 5.74 -17.35
N LEU A 216 -6.91 6.02 -16.88
CA LEU A 216 -7.48 7.38 -16.85
C LEU A 216 -6.54 8.36 -16.14
N PHE A 217 -6.08 7.98 -14.95
CA PHE A 217 -5.20 8.83 -14.16
C PHE A 217 -3.80 9.02 -14.78
N LYS A 218 -3.21 7.95 -15.33
CA LYS A 218 -1.87 7.99 -15.93
C LYS A 218 -1.82 8.85 -17.19
N TYR A 219 -2.86 8.79 -18.01
CA TYR A 219 -2.91 9.44 -19.32
C TYR A 219 -3.73 10.72 -19.35
N LYS A 220 -4.18 11.23 -18.18
CA LYS A 220 -4.96 12.48 -18.04
C LYS A 220 -4.43 13.66 -18.87
N MET A 221 -3.11 13.85 -18.91
CA MET A 221 -2.48 14.93 -19.68
C MET A 221 -2.49 14.68 -21.19
N ALA A 222 -2.57 13.43 -21.65
CA ALA A 222 -2.80 13.15 -23.06
C ALA A 222 -4.25 13.47 -23.45
N PHE A 223 -5.23 13.14 -22.60
CA PHE A 223 -6.64 13.47 -22.85
C PHE A 223 -6.87 14.97 -22.85
N TRP A 224 -6.32 15.69 -21.86
CA TRP A 224 -6.44 17.14 -21.79
C TRP A 224 -5.87 17.86 -23.02
N ARG A 225 -4.73 17.38 -23.53
CA ARG A 225 -4.08 17.98 -24.71
C ARG A 225 -4.78 17.67 -26.03
N ASN A 226 -5.38 16.49 -26.17
CA ASN A 226 -5.83 15.99 -27.47
C ASN A 226 -7.36 15.80 -27.60
N ASP A 227 -8.11 15.76 -26.50
CA ASP A 227 -9.56 15.53 -26.47
C ASP A 227 -10.23 16.34 -25.33
N ARG A 228 -9.78 17.60 -25.17
CA ARG A 228 -10.09 18.46 -24.02
C ARG A 228 -11.58 18.59 -23.73
N GLU A 229 -12.40 18.86 -24.74
CA GLU A 229 -13.82 19.14 -24.57
C GLU A 229 -14.59 17.94 -24.02
N ARG A 230 -14.39 16.75 -24.61
CA ARG A 230 -15.03 15.51 -24.16
C ARG A 230 -14.52 15.08 -22.79
N TYR A 231 -13.21 15.19 -22.56
CA TYR A 231 -12.63 14.85 -21.28
C TYR A 231 -13.13 15.79 -20.16
N GLN A 232 -13.21 17.09 -20.42
CA GLN A 232 -13.75 18.07 -19.46
C GLN A 232 -15.24 17.81 -19.19
N ALA A 233 -16.05 17.53 -20.21
CA ALA A 233 -17.45 17.17 -20.04
C ALA A 233 -17.62 15.88 -19.22
N PHE A 234 -16.77 14.88 -19.44
CA PHE A 234 -16.74 13.66 -18.64
C PHE A 234 -16.41 13.95 -17.17
N LEU A 235 -15.37 14.75 -16.89
CA LEU A 235 -15.00 15.12 -15.52
C LEU A 235 -16.11 15.89 -14.80
N SER A 236 -16.80 16.80 -15.50
CA SER A 236 -17.95 17.52 -14.95
C SER A 236 -19.09 16.56 -14.59
N LYS A 237 -19.46 15.63 -15.47
CA LYS A 237 -20.47 14.60 -15.16
C LYS A 237 -20.05 13.69 -14.02
N ALA A 238 -18.77 13.31 -13.95
CA ALA A 238 -18.25 12.50 -12.86
C ALA A 238 -18.34 13.24 -11.51
N SER A 239 -18.13 14.56 -11.51
CA SER A 239 -18.25 15.38 -10.29
C SER A 239 -19.69 15.56 -9.80
N THR A 240 -20.69 15.50 -10.68
CA THR A 240 -22.11 15.57 -10.33
C THR A 240 -22.73 14.20 -10.04
N GLY A 241 -22.00 13.11 -10.28
CA GLY A 241 -22.48 11.73 -10.14
C GLY A 241 -23.20 11.17 -11.38
N ASP A 242 -23.26 11.92 -12.47
CA ASP A 242 -23.93 11.55 -13.72
C ASP A 242 -23.06 10.67 -14.65
N ALA A 243 -21.79 10.44 -14.30
CA ALA A 243 -20.89 9.53 -14.98
C ALA A 243 -20.03 8.77 -13.97
N LYS A 244 -19.69 7.51 -14.27
CA LYS A 244 -18.85 6.72 -13.37
C LYS A 244 -17.36 6.92 -13.69
N LEU A 245 -16.64 7.54 -12.76
CA LEU A 245 -15.17 7.55 -12.78
C LEU A 245 -14.66 6.38 -11.91
N HIS A 246 -13.94 5.45 -12.51
CA HIS A 246 -13.25 4.42 -11.75
C HIS A 246 -12.01 4.99 -11.08
N ALA A 247 -11.84 4.77 -9.77
CA ALA A 247 -10.62 5.16 -9.03
C ALA A 247 -10.07 4.03 -8.14
N ASP A 248 -10.62 2.82 -8.20
CA ASP A 248 -10.34 1.70 -7.28
C ASP A 248 -8.87 1.24 -7.22
N HIS A 249 -8.07 1.58 -8.24
CA HIS A 249 -6.65 1.20 -8.35
C HIS A 249 -5.70 2.39 -8.44
N VAL A 250 -6.20 3.60 -8.15
CA VAL A 250 -5.38 4.79 -7.93
C VAL A 250 -5.10 4.87 -6.44
N ALA A 251 -3.82 4.87 -6.06
CA ALA A 251 -3.47 5.06 -4.67
C ALA A 251 -3.58 6.55 -4.30
N PRO A 252 -4.09 6.92 -3.10
CA PRO A 252 -4.26 8.32 -2.70
C PRO A 252 -2.98 9.15 -2.83
N TYR A 253 -1.83 8.57 -2.53
CA TYR A 253 -0.55 9.26 -2.63
C TYR A 253 -0.22 9.69 -4.07
N GLU A 254 -0.71 8.99 -5.10
CA GLU A 254 -0.48 9.35 -6.51
C GLU A 254 -1.13 10.71 -6.86
N LEU A 255 -2.08 11.18 -6.04
CA LEU A 255 -2.76 12.48 -6.16
C LEU A 255 -2.06 13.59 -5.37
N VAL A 256 -1.21 13.24 -4.39
CA VAL A 256 -0.55 14.18 -3.47
C VAL A 256 0.94 14.34 -3.81
N GLU A 257 1.59 13.32 -4.36
CA GLU A 257 3.04 13.28 -4.59
C GLU A 257 3.55 14.43 -5.48
N SER A 258 2.75 14.88 -6.45
CA SER A 258 3.09 16.05 -7.28
C SER A 258 3.14 17.35 -6.48
N TYR A 259 2.33 17.48 -5.42
CA TYR A 259 2.23 18.69 -4.60
C TYR A 259 3.42 18.84 -3.65
N LEU A 260 3.98 17.73 -3.15
CA LEU A 260 5.14 17.75 -2.26
C LEU A 260 6.47 17.96 -3.00
N ASN A 261 6.54 17.61 -4.29
CA ASN A 261 7.77 17.74 -5.09
C ASN A 261 7.96 19.12 -5.74
N THR A 262 6.89 19.89 -5.93
CA THR A 262 6.96 21.20 -6.56
C THR A 262 6.95 22.29 -5.50
N ARG A 263 8.08 22.98 -5.32
CA ARG A 263 8.08 24.30 -4.68
C ARG A 263 7.08 25.17 -5.42
N TRP A 264 5.99 25.52 -4.74
CA TRP A 264 4.96 26.51 -5.09
C TRP A 264 5.23 27.24 -6.42
N ASN A 265 4.80 26.66 -7.54
CA ASN A 265 4.81 27.34 -8.84
C ASN A 265 3.73 26.79 -9.78
N SER A 266 2.63 27.55 -9.83
CA SER A 266 1.87 28.00 -11.01
C SER A 266 1.36 27.02 -12.08
N THR A 267 1.65 25.71 -12.06
CA THR A 267 1.29 24.79 -13.17
C THR A 267 -0.05 24.06 -12.96
N PHE A 268 -0.87 24.49 -11.99
CA PHE A 268 -1.90 23.64 -11.38
C PHE A 268 -3.33 23.86 -11.85
N SER A 269 -3.65 24.88 -12.67
CA SER A 269 -5.05 25.14 -13.04
C SER A 269 -5.67 24.02 -13.89
N GLU A 270 -4.87 23.39 -14.75
CA GLU A 270 -5.35 22.43 -15.75
C GLU A 270 -5.63 21.03 -15.16
N GLU A 271 -4.95 20.64 -14.09
CA GLU A 271 -5.14 19.32 -13.47
C GLU A 271 -6.21 19.30 -12.36
N LYS A 272 -6.63 20.47 -11.84
CA LYS A 272 -7.50 20.55 -10.66
C LYS A 272 -8.77 19.70 -10.80
N ALA A 273 -9.46 19.82 -11.93
CA ALA A 273 -10.71 19.10 -12.17
C ALA A 273 -10.50 17.58 -12.15
N SER A 274 -9.43 17.10 -12.78
CA SER A 274 -9.10 15.68 -12.83
C SER A 274 -8.74 15.13 -11.45
N LEU A 275 -7.98 15.89 -10.65
CA LEU A 275 -7.59 15.50 -9.29
C LEU A 275 -8.79 15.46 -8.34
N ASN A 276 -9.60 16.52 -8.34
CA ASN A 276 -10.81 16.61 -7.55
C ASN A 276 -11.80 15.48 -7.87
N ALA A 277 -12.05 15.22 -9.16
CA ALA A 277 -12.92 14.13 -9.59
C ALA A 277 -12.36 12.76 -9.17
N THR A 278 -11.05 12.53 -9.36
CA THR A 278 -10.43 11.25 -9.00
C THR A 278 -10.49 11.01 -7.49
N TRP A 279 -10.24 12.04 -6.68
CA TRP A 279 -10.30 11.94 -5.22
C TRP A 279 -11.72 11.65 -4.71
N ALA A 280 -12.73 12.32 -5.28
CA ALA A 280 -14.13 12.08 -4.96
C ALA A 280 -14.57 10.66 -5.36
N ALA A 281 -14.03 10.13 -6.46
CA ALA A 281 -14.32 8.78 -6.94
C ALA A 281 -13.58 7.65 -6.19
N LEU A 282 -12.61 7.96 -5.32
CA LEU A 282 -11.92 6.93 -4.54
C LEU A 282 -12.94 6.17 -3.67
N PRO A 283 -12.90 4.82 -3.66
CA PRO A 283 -13.78 4.02 -2.81
C PRO A 283 -13.69 4.48 -1.37
N ASP A 284 -14.78 4.35 -0.62
CA ASP A 284 -14.81 4.65 0.81
C ASP A 284 -14.49 3.40 1.63
N PHE A 285 -13.37 3.44 2.34
CA PHE A 285 -12.89 2.43 3.28
C PHE A 285 -12.93 2.94 4.72
N GLY A 286 -13.53 4.12 4.96
CA GLY A 286 -13.76 4.65 6.29
C GLY A 286 -14.75 3.81 7.08
N GLY A 287 -14.55 3.74 8.39
CA GLY A 287 -15.50 3.17 9.34
C GLY A 287 -16.37 4.23 10.00
N GLU A 288 -17.33 3.79 10.82
CA GLU A 288 -18.10 4.69 11.70
C GLU A 288 -17.42 4.89 13.07
N GLU A 289 -16.23 4.31 13.24
CA GLU A 289 -15.47 4.37 14.49
C GLU A 289 -15.01 5.79 14.80
N ASN A 290 -14.96 6.12 16.10
CA ASN A 290 -14.45 7.40 16.57
C ASN A 290 -12.92 7.39 16.58
N ALA A 291 -12.28 7.45 15.41
CA ALA A 291 -10.83 7.42 15.30
C ALA A 291 -10.22 8.76 14.85
N LEU A 292 -8.95 8.95 15.18
CA LEU A 292 -8.17 10.14 14.81
C LEU A 292 -6.87 9.71 14.14
N ALA A 293 -6.63 10.23 12.93
CA ALA A 293 -5.38 10.02 12.22
C ALA A 293 -4.26 10.89 12.81
N VAL A 294 -3.07 10.31 12.89
CA VAL A 294 -1.84 10.94 13.38
C VAL A 294 -0.76 10.75 12.31
N ILE A 295 -0.37 11.83 11.64
CA ILE A 295 0.46 11.85 10.45
C ILE A 295 1.88 12.32 10.82
N ASP A 296 2.88 11.51 10.50
CA ASP A 296 4.29 11.87 10.69
C ASP A 296 4.76 12.79 9.56
N THR A 297 5.26 13.96 9.94
CA THR A 297 5.83 14.99 9.04
C THR A 297 7.32 15.21 9.31
N SER A 298 7.99 14.26 9.96
CA SER A 298 9.42 14.36 10.25
C SER A 298 10.30 14.29 9.00
N GLY A 299 11.52 14.82 9.09
CA GLY A 299 12.43 14.94 7.94
C GLY A 299 12.74 13.61 7.23
N SER A 300 12.72 12.48 7.94
CA SER A 300 12.93 11.15 7.35
C SER A 300 11.83 10.74 6.36
N MET A 301 10.61 11.28 6.53
CA MET A 301 9.46 10.99 5.69
C MET A 301 9.60 11.58 4.28
N TYR A 302 10.45 12.58 4.10
CA TYR A 302 10.68 13.25 2.81
C TYR A 302 11.86 12.66 2.02
N CYS A 303 12.65 11.77 2.62
CA CYS A 303 13.89 11.29 2.04
C CYS A 303 13.77 9.90 1.38
N GLY A 304 14.27 9.78 0.15
CA GLY A 304 14.93 8.55 -0.32
C GLY A 304 14.07 7.43 -0.91
N ARG A 305 12.78 7.61 -1.22
CA ARG A 305 11.93 6.54 -1.79
C ARG A 305 10.84 7.05 -2.74
N ASN A 306 10.40 6.18 -3.65
CA ASN A 306 9.18 6.36 -4.46
C ASN A 306 8.20 5.19 -4.17
N PRO A 307 6.99 5.47 -3.65
CA PRO A 307 6.49 6.80 -3.32
C PRO A 307 7.20 7.43 -2.12
N ILE A 308 7.13 8.76 -2.02
CA ILE A 308 7.65 9.49 -0.86
C ILE A 308 6.79 9.14 0.37
N PRO A 309 7.38 8.71 1.50
CA PRO A 309 6.63 8.34 2.70
C PRO A 309 5.70 9.44 3.22
N ALA A 310 6.13 10.71 3.19
CA ALA A 310 5.31 11.87 3.55
C ALA A 310 4.05 11.98 2.66
N ALA A 311 4.18 11.72 1.35
CA ALA A 311 3.03 11.71 0.44
C ALA A 311 2.04 10.61 0.82
N VAL A 312 2.54 9.42 1.18
CA VAL A 312 1.71 8.32 1.65
C VAL A 312 1.00 8.69 2.95
N ALA A 313 1.72 9.22 3.94
CA ALA A 313 1.18 9.59 5.24
C ALA A 313 0.10 10.69 5.12
N LEU A 314 0.42 11.79 4.43
CA LEU A 314 -0.51 12.89 4.20
C LEU A 314 -1.77 12.43 3.45
N SER A 315 -1.59 11.65 2.37
CA SER A 315 -2.72 11.18 1.57
C SER A 315 -3.64 10.23 2.33
N LEU A 316 -3.10 9.33 3.16
CA LEU A 316 -3.90 8.41 3.97
C LEU A 316 -4.61 9.15 5.11
N GLY A 317 -3.93 10.08 5.78
CA GLY A 317 -4.53 10.85 6.87
C GLY A 317 -5.63 11.81 6.39
N LEU A 318 -5.40 12.50 5.26
CA LEU A 318 -6.44 13.31 4.61
C LEU A 318 -7.62 12.44 4.15
N TYR A 319 -7.35 11.33 3.48
CA TYR A 319 -8.37 10.38 3.03
C TYR A 319 -9.25 9.91 4.20
N PHE A 320 -8.63 9.53 5.31
CA PHE A 320 -9.34 9.06 6.50
C PHE A 320 -10.15 10.18 7.14
N ALA A 321 -9.53 11.34 7.39
CA ALA A 321 -10.18 12.45 8.09
C ALA A 321 -11.45 12.94 7.38
N GLU A 322 -11.47 12.99 6.04
CA GLU A 322 -12.65 13.40 5.27
C GLU A 322 -13.80 12.37 5.30
N ARG A 323 -13.44 11.08 5.35
CA ARG A 323 -14.38 9.95 5.35
C ARG A 323 -14.78 9.50 6.75
N ASN A 324 -14.09 9.99 7.77
CA ASN A 324 -14.42 9.76 9.17
C ASN A 324 -15.80 10.35 9.47
N LYS A 325 -16.64 9.58 10.17
CA LYS A 325 -17.98 9.99 10.60
C LYS A 325 -18.06 10.34 12.10
N GLY A 326 -17.00 10.06 12.87
CA GLY A 326 -16.93 10.33 14.30
C GLY A 326 -16.70 11.81 14.65
N GLY A 327 -16.47 12.08 15.94
CA GLY A 327 -16.29 13.44 16.48
C GLY A 327 -15.05 14.16 15.93
N PHE A 328 -14.09 13.40 15.38
CA PHE A 328 -12.86 13.91 14.77
C PHE A 328 -12.94 14.04 13.24
N ARG A 329 -14.15 14.07 12.67
CA ARG A 329 -14.35 14.30 11.24
C ARG A 329 -13.64 15.58 10.77
N ASN A 330 -12.99 15.50 9.62
CA ASN A 330 -12.17 16.57 9.03
C ASN A 330 -10.99 17.03 9.91
N HIS A 331 -10.58 16.24 10.90
CA HIS A 331 -9.42 16.54 11.73
C HIS A 331 -8.37 15.43 11.67
N PHE A 332 -7.10 15.82 11.71
CA PHE A 332 -5.98 14.93 11.99
C PHE A 332 -4.94 15.65 12.83
N ILE A 333 -4.08 14.89 13.50
CA ILE A 333 -2.88 15.43 14.14
C ILE A 333 -1.72 15.23 13.18
N GLU A 334 -0.99 16.29 12.84
CA GLU A 334 0.37 16.12 12.34
C GLU A 334 1.35 16.17 13.51
N PHE A 335 2.45 15.44 13.41
CA PHE A 335 3.47 15.50 14.43
C PHE A 335 4.87 15.45 13.84
N SER A 336 5.66 16.38 14.33
CA SER A 336 7.11 16.36 14.34
C SER A 336 7.57 16.61 15.79
N GLU A 337 8.30 17.71 16.07
CA GLU A 337 8.73 18.05 17.43
C GLU A 337 7.52 18.43 18.30
N ARG A 338 6.57 19.15 17.70
CA ARG A 338 5.34 19.62 18.33
C ARG A 338 4.13 19.10 17.56
N PRO A 339 3.23 18.32 18.19
CA PRO A 339 2.03 17.87 17.53
C PRO A 339 1.01 19.00 17.43
N GLN A 340 0.36 19.10 16.26
CA GLN A 340 -0.69 20.07 15.99
C GLN A 340 -1.95 19.34 15.50
N LEU A 341 -3.10 19.67 16.10
CA LEU A 341 -4.40 19.26 15.58
C LEU A 341 -4.79 20.23 14.45
N ILE A 342 -5.02 19.70 13.25
CA ILE A 342 -5.42 20.46 12.07
C ILE A 342 -6.86 20.13 11.72
N GLU A 343 -7.67 21.17 11.57
CA GLU A 343 -8.98 21.13 10.93
C GLU A 343 -8.79 21.34 9.42
N ILE A 344 -9.20 20.38 8.60
CA ILE A 344 -9.07 20.46 7.14
C ILE A 344 -10.06 21.51 6.59
N LYS A 345 -9.52 22.53 5.91
CA LYS A 345 -10.30 23.61 5.27
C LYS A 345 -10.09 23.62 3.77
N GLY A 346 -11.17 23.93 3.03
CA GLY A 346 -11.19 24.00 1.58
C GLY A 346 -12.44 23.34 1.00
N GLU A 347 -12.90 23.83 -0.15
CA GLU A 347 -14.07 23.27 -0.84
C GLU A 347 -13.69 22.02 -1.63
N THR A 348 -12.62 22.12 -2.42
CA THR A 348 -12.14 21.01 -3.26
C THR A 348 -10.94 20.28 -2.64
N PHE A 349 -10.66 19.07 -3.12
CA PHE A 349 -9.47 18.32 -2.70
C PHE A 349 -8.18 19.12 -2.91
N VAL A 350 -8.06 19.80 -4.06
CA VAL A 350 -6.89 20.64 -4.33
C VAL A 350 -6.80 21.83 -3.37
N ASP A 351 -7.91 22.46 -3.00
CA ASP A 351 -7.89 23.58 -2.05
C ASP A 351 -7.48 23.11 -0.65
N LYS A 352 -7.97 21.93 -0.25
CA LYS A 352 -7.57 21.26 1.00
C LYS A 352 -6.08 20.96 1.02
N LEU A 353 -5.54 20.37 -0.05
CA LEU A 353 -4.10 20.14 -0.17
C LEU A 353 -3.30 21.46 -0.09
N GLN A 354 -3.72 22.50 -0.81
CA GLN A 354 -3.06 23.80 -0.77
C GLN A 354 -3.05 24.39 0.64
N TYR A 355 -4.17 24.30 1.35
CA TYR A 355 -4.26 24.70 2.74
C TYR A 355 -3.30 23.88 3.63
N LEU A 356 -3.30 22.56 3.52
CA LEU A 356 -2.47 21.67 4.34
C LEU A 356 -0.97 21.89 4.15
N THR A 357 -0.52 22.20 2.93
CA THR A 357 0.90 22.51 2.68
C THR A 357 1.40 23.77 3.38
N THR A 358 0.52 24.60 3.95
CA THR A 358 0.92 25.80 4.71
C THR A 358 1.37 25.49 6.14
N PHE A 359 1.14 24.28 6.63
CA PHE A 359 1.45 23.87 8.01
C PHE A 359 2.76 23.08 8.16
N GLU A 360 3.47 22.77 7.07
CA GLU A 360 4.64 21.88 7.09
C GLU A 360 5.79 22.39 7.99
N GLU A 361 5.80 21.94 9.25
CA GLU A 361 6.91 22.11 10.19
C GLU A 361 7.74 20.80 10.25
N ILE A 362 8.80 20.76 9.44
CA ILE A 362 9.71 19.59 9.37
C ILE A 362 10.66 19.60 10.57
N ALA A 363 10.49 18.64 11.48
CA ALA A 363 11.35 18.46 12.67
C ALA A 363 11.49 16.98 13.08
N ASP A 364 11.91 16.70 14.32
CA ASP A 364 12.11 15.34 14.87
C ASP A 364 10.78 14.62 15.19
N THR A 365 10.76 13.34 15.60
CA THR A 365 9.53 12.50 15.66
C THR A 365 9.00 12.28 17.10
N ASN A 366 8.18 13.18 17.65
CA ASN A 366 7.73 13.13 19.06
C ASN A 366 6.32 12.54 19.26
N LEU A 367 6.22 11.20 19.18
CA LEU A 367 4.94 10.51 19.42
C LEU A 367 4.46 10.62 20.89
N GLU A 368 5.36 10.73 21.87
CA GLU A 368 4.95 10.92 23.27
C GLU A 368 4.14 12.22 23.45
N ALA A 369 4.53 13.28 22.75
CA ALA A 369 3.81 14.56 22.80
C ALA A 369 2.39 14.47 22.25
N VAL A 370 2.11 13.57 21.28
CA VAL A 370 0.75 13.36 20.75
C VAL A 370 -0.16 12.79 21.83
N PHE A 371 0.30 11.73 22.52
CA PHE A 371 -0.44 11.16 23.65
C PHE A 371 -0.64 12.20 24.77
N ASP A 372 0.36 13.04 25.00
CA ASP A 372 0.27 14.10 26.02
C ASP A 372 -0.67 15.24 25.66
N LEU A 373 -0.78 15.57 24.37
CA LEU A 373 -1.75 16.57 23.91
C LEU A 373 -3.17 16.10 24.23
N ILE A 374 -3.52 14.87 23.85
CA ILE A 374 -4.84 14.29 24.07
C ILE A 374 -5.13 14.15 25.57
N LEU A 375 -4.20 13.55 26.34
CA LEU A 375 -4.38 13.34 27.77
C LEU A 375 -4.52 14.66 28.55
N ARG A 376 -3.70 15.68 28.21
CA ARG A 376 -3.81 17.00 28.86
C ARG A 376 -5.14 17.67 28.56
N ALA A 377 -5.63 17.59 27.32
CA ALA A 377 -6.92 18.13 26.94
C ALA A 377 -8.05 17.46 27.74
N ALA A 378 -8.03 16.14 27.85
CA ALA A 378 -9.01 15.38 28.61
C ALA A 378 -9.00 15.73 30.11
N VAL A 379 -7.82 15.68 30.74
CA VAL A 379 -7.66 15.96 32.18
C VAL A 379 -8.03 17.40 32.52
N LYS A 380 -7.57 18.37 31.72
CA LYS A 380 -7.80 19.80 31.99
C LYS A 380 -9.28 20.16 31.94
N ASN A 381 -10.03 19.56 31.02
CA ASN A 381 -11.43 19.89 30.77
C ASN A 381 -12.40 18.84 31.35
N GLN A 382 -11.90 17.83 32.07
CA GLN A 382 -12.70 16.74 32.66
C GLN A 382 -13.57 16.01 31.64
N VAL A 383 -13.02 15.80 30.43
CA VAL A 383 -13.70 15.12 29.33
C VAL A 383 -13.93 13.65 29.69
N PRO A 384 -15.14 13.10 29.51
CA PRO A 384 -15.39 11.70 29.81
C PRO A 384 -14.69 10.75 28.81
N GLN A 385 -14.49 9.48 29.19
CA GLN A 385 -13.68 8.53 28.42
C GLN A 385 -14.25 8.27 27.02
N GLU A 386 -15.57 8.27 26.89
CA GLU A 386 -16.33 8.07 25.66
C GLU A 386 -16.17 9.20 24.63
N GLU A 387 -15.75 10.38 25.07
CA GLU A 387 -15.48 11.52 24.17
C GLU A 387 -14.03 11.54 23.64
N LEU A 388 -13.13 10.72 24.20
CA LEU A 388 -11.79 10.55 23.64
C LEU A 388 -11.86 9.77 22.31
N PRO A 389 -10.85 9.90 21.44
CA PRO A 389 -10.72 8.99 20.31
C PRO A 389 -10.69 7.54 20.81
N GLU A 390 -11.51 6.68 20.24
CA GLU A 390 -11.46 5.23 20.51
C GLU A 390 -10.18 4.63 19.93
N LYS A 391 -9.73 5.16 18.79
CA LYS A 391 -8.58 4.65 18.04
C LYS A 391 -7.71 5.77 17.48
N LEU A 392 -6.39 5.58 17.56
CA LEU A 392 -5.37 6.44 16.97
C LEU A 392 -4.68 5.69 15.83
N ILE A 393 -4.71 6.27 14.62
CA ILE A 393 -4.07 5.69 13.45
C ILE A 393 -2.77 6.45 13.20
N ILE A 394 -1.65 5.87 13.64
CA ILE A 394 -0.32 6.49 13.56
C ILE A 394 0.35 6.06 12.26
N ILE A 395 0.51 6.99 11.33
CA ILE A 395 1.06 6.77 10.00
C ILE A 395 2.48 7.35 9.94
N SER A 396 3.49 6.48 9.98
CA SER A 396 4.90 6.87 10.22
C SER A 396 5.88 5.83 9.65
N ASP A 397 7.19 6.15 9.66
CA ASP A 397 8.28 5.20 9.41
C ASP A 397 8.66 4.35 10.65
N MET A 398 8.04 4.64 11.81
CA MET A 398 8.25 4.00 13.12
C MET A 398 9.57 4.37 13.83
N GLU A 399 10.26 5.43 13.42
CA GLU A 399 11.50 5.93 14.05
C GLU A 399 11.22 6.99 15.12
N PHE A 400 10.52 6.64 16.20
CA PHE A 400 10.13 7.59 17.25
C PHE A 400 11.30 8.10 18.11
N ASN A 401 11.18 9.29 18.69
CA ASN A 401 12.14 9.87 19.62
C ASN A 401 12.11 9.22 21.02
N ALA A 402 13.26 9.23 21.69
CA ALA A 402 13.40 8.82 23.08
C ALA A 402 12.36 9.46 24.00
N CYS A 403 11.73 8.65 24.86
CA CYS A 403 10.82 9.17 25.87
C CYS A 403 11.57 10.04 26.87
N VAL A 404 11.08 11.26 27.10
CA VAL A 404 11.60 12.14 28.17
C VAL A 404 11.30 11.52 29.53
N ASN A 405 10.20 10.78 29.65
CA ASN A 405 9.78 10.08 30.85
C ASN A 405 10.12 8.58 30.79
N LYS A 406 11.21 8.16 31.45
CA LYS A 406 11.70 6.76 31.51
C LYS A 406 12.08 6.20 30.12
N ALA A 407 13.26 6.59 29.66
CA ALA A 407 13.85 6.17 28.39
C ALA A 407 13.95 4.65 28.17
N SER A 408 13.92 3.82 29.22
CA SER A 408 14.01 2.36 29.12
C SER A 408 12.70 1.66 28.72
N LYS A 409 11.58 2.38 28.64
CA LYS A 409 10.27 1.83 28.25
C LYS A 409 9.86 2.37 26.89
N THR A 410 9.16 1.53 26.10
CA THR A 410 8.62 1.95 24.80
C THR A 410 7.58 3.05 24.96
N VAL A 411 7.44 3.91 23.93
CA VAL A 411 6.50 5.04 23.91
C VAL A 411 5.09 4.59 24.29
N PHE A 412 4.62 3.48 23.70
CA PHE A 412 3.30 2.90 23.97
C PHE A 412 3.12 2.50 25.45
N LYS A 413 4.09 1.81 26.04
CA LYS A 413 4.02 1.39 27.47
C LYS A 413 4.01 2.59 28.41
N ASN A 414 4.74 3.64 28.07
CA ASN A 414 4.73 4.88 28.84
C ASN A 414 3.39 5.60 28.75
N ALA A 415 2.82 5.74 27.55
CA ALA A 415 1.50 6.33 27.34
C ALA A 415 0.40 5.58 28.11
N LYS A 416 0.34 4.25 27.98
CA LYS A 416 -0.65 3.39 28.67
C LYS A 416 -0.63 3.55 30.18
N ARG A 417 0.57 3.65 30.77
CA ARG A 417 0.73 3.93 32.21
C ARG A 417 0.20 5.32 32.58
N ARG A 418 0.56 6.36 31.82
CA ARG A 418 0.20 7.75 32.13
C ARG A 418 -1.30 8.00 32.03
N TYR A 419 -1.96 7.43 31.02
CA TYR A 419 -3.41 7.46 30.90
C TYR A 419 -4.06 6.83 32.13
N LYS A 420 -3.62 5.62 32.51
CA LYS A 420 -4.13 4.90 33.68
C LYS A 420 -3.94 5.69 34.99
N GLU A 421 -2.79 6.34 35.18
CA GLU A 421 -2.51 7.19 36.35
C GLU A 421 -3.44 8.41 36.45
N LYS A 422 -4.07 8.81 35.34
CA LYS A 422 -5.03 9.92 35.27
C LYS A 422 -6.49 9.45 35.20
N GLY A 423 -6.75 8.15 35.33
CA GLY A 423 -8.10 7.59 35.28
C GLY A 423 -8.65 7.32 33.87
N TYR A 424 -7.81 7.40 32.83
CA TYR A 424 -8.20 7.15 31.45
C TYR A 424 -7.60 5.83 30.92
N SER A 425 -8.26 5.25 29.93
CA SER A 425 -7.71 4.20 29.08
C SER A 425 -7.05 4.81 27.85
N LEU A 426 -5.89 4.28 27.46
CA LEU A 426 -5.25 4.69 26.21
C LEU A 426 -6.13 4.23 25.04
N PRO A 427 -6.39 5.09 24.03
CA PRO A 427 -7.04 4.68 22.79
C PRO A 427 -6.34 3.47 22.17
N GLU A 428 -7.08 2.66 21.40
CA GLU A 428 -6.46 1.64 20.57
C GLU A 428 -5.49 2.30 19.58
N VAL A 429 -4.38 1.62 19.27
CA VAL A 429 -3.34 2.20 18.41
C VAL A 429 -3.11 1.31 17.20
N VAL A 430 -3.30 1.88 16.01
CA VAL A 430 -2.87 1.29 14.75
C VAL A 430 -1.52 1.90 14.39
N PHE A 431 -0.44 1.12 14.50
CA PHE A 431 0.87 1.52 13.97
C PHE A 431 0.93 1.15 12.49
N TRP A 432 0.88 2.16 11.63
CA TRP A 432 0.87 2.01 10.18
C TRP A 432 2.23 2.41 9.60
N ASN A 433 3.04 1.40 9.28
CA ASN A 433 4.38 1.63 8.75
C ASN A 433 4.32 1.93 7.24
N VAL A 434 4.74 3.13 6.85
CA VAL A 434 4.81 3.55 5.44
C VAL A 434 6.24 3.54 4.87
N ALA A 435 7.26 3.41 5.73
CA ALA A 435 8.66 3.34 5.33
C ALA A 435 9.51 2.50 6.30
N SER A 436 9.52 1.18 6.13
CA SER A 436 10.30 0.30 7.00
C SER A 436 11.78 0.39 6.63
N ARG A 437 12.52 1.27 7.31
CA ARG A 437 13.98 1.45 7.16
C ARG A 437 14.73 0.41 7.99
N ASN A 438 14.31 0.23 9.23
CA ASN A 438 14.88 -0.71 10.19
C ASN A 438 13.89 -1.84 10.54
N ARG A 439 14.31 -2.74 11.44
CA ARG A 439 13.60 -4.00 11.76
C ARG A 439 12.81 -3.95 13.07
N GLN A 440 13.04 -2.95 13.89
CA GLN A 440 12.43 -2.82 15.21
C GLN A 440 10.92 -2.70 15.14
N GLN A 441 10.28 -3.04 16.24
CA GLN A 441 8.84 -3.10 16.40
C GLN A 441 8.43 -2.26 17.61
N PRO A 442 7.34 -1.48 17.53
CA PRO A 442 6.90 -0.63 18.64
C PRO A 442 6.32 -1.46 19.80
N VAL A 443 5.82 -2.67 19.52
CA VAL A 443 5.18 -3.58 20.47
C VAL A 443 5.50 -5.05 20.19
N THR A 444 5.17 -5.91 21.16
CA THR A 444 5.26 -7.37 21.00
C THR A 444 3.94 -7.98 20.52
N LYS A 445 3.96 -9.22 20.03
CA LYS A 445 2.87 -9.87 19.30
C LYS A 445 1.48 -9.92 19.99
N ASN A 446 1.44 -9.90 21.32
CA ASN A 446 0.19 -10.01 22.10
C ASN A 446 -0.18 -8.71 22.85
N GLU A 447 0.39 -7.56 22.47
CA GLU A 447 0.05 -6.28 23.12
C GLU A 447 -1.42 -5.92 22.83
N GLN A 448 -2.22 -5.78 23.88
CA GLN A 448 -3.66 -5.51 23.77
C GLN A 448 -3.92 -4.05 23.42
N GLY A 449 -4.90 -3.82 22.54
CA GLY A 449 -5.27 -2.50 22.02
C GLY A 449 -4.31 -1.98 20.95
N VAL A 450 -3.57 -2.88 20.26
CA VAL A 450 -2.62 -2.51 19.22
C VAL A 450 -2.78 -3.37 17.98
N VAL A 451 -2.67 -2.74 16.81
CA VAL A 451 -2.57 -3.39 15.51
C VAL A 451 -1.33 -2.88 14.78
N LEU A 452 -0.64 -3.76 14.04
CA LEU A 452 0.50 -3.41 13.20
C LEU A 452 0.13 -3.62 11.74
N VAL A 453 0.26 -2.60 10.90
CA VAL A 453 -0.01 -2.66 9.45
C VAL A 453 1.08 -1.94 8.66
N SER A 454 1.14 -2.17 7.36
CA SER A 454 2.08 -1.47 6.48
C SER A 454 1.55 -1.26 5.07
N GLY A 455 2.17 -0.31 4.35
CA GLY A 455 1.89 -0.05 2.94
C GLY A 455 1.12 1.25 2.71
N ALA A 456 0.63 1.42 1.48
CA ALA A 456 0.09 2.70 1.00
C ALA A 456 -1.39 2.62 0.54
N THR A 457 -2.06 1.49 0.81
CA THR A 457 -3.43 1.26 0.35
C THR A 457 -4.45 1.73 1.40
N PRO A 458 -5.44 2.57 1.02
CA PRO A 458 -6.48 3.00 1.96
C PRO A 458 -7.41 1.85 2.36
N ARG A 459 -7.41 0.72 1.64
CA ARG A 459 -8.23 -0.45 1.99
C ARG A 459 -7.92 -1.01 3.39
N ILE A 460 -6.72 -0.79 3.91
CA ILE A 460 -6.38 -1.20 5.28
C ILE A 460 -7.30 -0.53 6.30
N PHE A 461 -7.84 0.68 6.05
CA PHE A 461 -8.80 1.32 6.95
C PHE A 461 -10.01 0.44 7.25
N SER A 462 -10.56 -0.25 6.24
CA SER A 462 -11.68 -1.15 6.46
C SER A 462 -11.27 -2.47 7.11
N MET A 463 -10.01 -2.88 7.00
CA MET A 463 -9.49 -4.05 7.72
C MET A 463 -9.30 -3.76 9.20
N VAL A 464 -8.86 -2.54 9.55
CA VAL A 464 -8.66 -2.12 10.94
C VAL A 464 -9.91 -1.53 11.57
N ALA A 465 -11.01 -1.40 10.81
CA ALA A 465 -12.33 -1.04 11.32
C ALA A 465 -12.90 -2.24 12.10
N GLY A 466 -12.96 -2.13 13.42
CA GLY A 466 -13.31 -3.20 14.36
C GLY A 466 -12.44 -3.21 15.62
N GLY A 467 -12.91 -3.89 16.67
CA GLY A 467 -12.24 -3.98 17.98
C GLY A 467 -11.24 -5.13 18.07
N ASN A 468 -10.14 -5.07 17.30
CA ASN A 468 -9.23 -6.19 17.17
C ASN A 468 -8.19 -6.32 18.29
N LEU A 469 -8.24 -7.50 18.92
CA LEU A 469 -7.50 -7.94 20.10
C LEU A 469 -6.08 -8.41 19.72
N SER A 470 -5.15 -7.44 19.61
CA SER A 470 -3.69 -7.58 19.47
C SER A 470 -3.11 -7.87 18.07
N PRO A 471 -1.81 -7.54 17.83
CA PRO A 471 -1.19 -7.62 16.50
C PRO A 471 -1.23 -9.00 15.85
N TYR A 472 -1.01 -10.07 16.63
CA TYR A 472 -0.96 -11.43 16.08
C TYR A 472 -2.34 -11.91 15.64
N THR A 473 -3.37 -11.70 16.45
CA THR A 473 -4.76 -12.07 16.12
C THR A 473 -5.18 -11.38 14.82
N PHE A 474 -4.91 -10.08 14.69
CA PHE A 474 -5.22 -9.34 13.48
C PHE A 474 -4.53 -9.91 12.23
N MET A 475 -3.23 -10.20 12.31
CA MET A 475 -2.51 -10.85 11.20
C MET A 475 -3.17 -12.18 10.82
N MET A 476 -3.55 -13.00 11.80
CA MET A 476 -4.18 -14.29 11.56
C MET A 476 -5.55 -14.13 10.89
N GLU A 477 -6.38 -13.19 11.33
CA GLU A 477 -7.68 -12.89 10.69
C GLU A 477 -7.53 -12.52 9.21
N VAL A 478 -6.55 -11.66 8.90
CA VAL A 478 -6.26 -11.26 7.51
C VAL A 478 -5.79 -12.46 6.68
N LEU A 479 -4.80 -13.20 7.18
CA LEU A 479 -4.12 -14.26 6.41
C LEU A 479 -4.91 -15.58 6.37
N GLN A 480 -5.85 -15.81 7.30
CA GLN A 480 -6.72 -16.98 7.32
C GLN A 480 -8.08 -16.72 6.67
N SER A 481 -8.32 -15.52 6.13
CA SER A 481 -9.51 -15.24 5.33
C SER A 481 -9.65 -16.21 4.15
N GLU A 482 -10.88 -16.45 3.69
CA GLU A 482 -11.18 -17.32 2.54
C GLU A 482 -10.36 -16.96 1.30
N ARG A 483 -10.03 -15.67 1.16
CA ARG A 483 -9.23 -15.14 0.06
C ARG A 483 -7.83 -15.72 0.01
N TYR A 484 -7.20 -16.11 1.12
CA TYR A 484 -5.85 -16.69 1.13
C TYR A 484 -5.81 -18.17 1.53
N ALA A 485 -6.97 -18.77 1.80
CA ALA A 485 -7.12 -20.19 2.11
C ALA A 485 -6.45 -21.15 1.10
N PRO A 486 -6.50 -20.94 -0.24
CA PRO A 486 -5.89 -21.88 -1.20
C PRO A 486 -4.36 -21.80 -1.30
N ILE A 487 -3.73 -20.83 -0.63
CA ILE A 487 -2.27 -20.60 -0.71
C ILE A 487 -1.55 -21.44 0.35
N ALA A 488 -0.50 -22.15 -0.06
CA ALA A 488 0.30 -23.03 0.81
C ALA A 488 1.76 -23.14 0.35
N ALA A 489 2.70 -23.43 1.24
CA ALA A 489 4.09 -23.76 0.89
C ALA A 489 4.22 -25.20 0.38
#